data_AF-A0A7W1UTA8-F1
#
_entry.id   AF-A0A7W1UTA8-F1
#
_cell.length_a   1.000
_cell.length_b   1.000
_cell.length_c   1.000
_cell.angle_alpha   90.00
_cell.angle_beta   90.00
_cell.angle_gamma   90.00
#
_symmetry.space_group_name_H-M   'P 1'
#
loop_
_entity.id
_entity.type
_entity.pdbx_description
1 polymer ?
#
loop_
_entity_poly.entity_id
_entity_poly.type
_entity_poly.pdbx_seq_one_letter_code
_entity_poly.pdbx_strand_id
1 'polypeptide(L)'
;MNVGPTEAIIALVIILVLFGGSQLPKLAKNLGKAQKEFKDGLDTGHADTEPTEVRRDTNTSIAPTAPTTVDPAHRDVPPGSA
;
A
#
# COMPACT_ATOMS: atom_id res chain seq x y z
N MET A 1 28.77 9.15 32.44
CA MET A 1 28.60 7.76 31.97
C MET A 1 28.26 7.84 30.49
N ASN A 2 29.24 7.62 29.61
CA ASN A 2 28.99 7.65 28.17
C ASN A 2 28.53 6.24 27.77
N VAL A 3 27.28 6.13 27.32
CA VAL A 3 26.81 4.94 26.60
C VAL A 3 27.58 4.90 25.29
N GLY A 4 28.57 4.02 25.23
CA GLY A 4 29.43 3.87 24.09
C GLY A 4 28.79 3.00 23.01
N PRO A 5 29.42 2.95 21.82
CA PRO A 5 29.04 2.01 20.75
C PRO A 5 28.98 0.56 21.25
N THR A 6 29.83 0.22 22.22
CA THR A 6 29.89 -1.11 22.84
C THR A 6 28.62 -1.45 23.62
N GLU A 7 28.13 -0.57 24.50
CA GLU A 7 26.85 -0.82 25.20
C GLU A 7 25.68 -0.93 24.22
N ALA A 8 25.65 -0.10 23.18
CA ALA A 8 24.61 -0.16 22.15
C ALA A 8 24.60 -1.49 21.40
N ILE A 9 25.78 -2.03 21.06
CA ILE A 9 25.91 -3.36 20.42
C ILE A 9 25.42 -4.46 21.36
N ILE A 10 25.79 -4.41 22.65
CA ILE A 10 25.33 -5.41 23.64
C ILE A 10 23.81 -5.39 23.77
N ALA A 11 23.20 -4.21 23.88
CA ALA A 11 21.76 -4.06 23.93
C ALA A 11 21.08 -4.58 22.65
N LEU A 12 21.65 -4.27 21.48
CA LEU A 12 21.16 -4.76 20.19
C LEU A 12 21.20 -6.29 20.12
N VAL A 13 22.28 -6.92 20.60
CA VAL A 13 22.40 -8.39 20.64
C VAL A 13 21.34 -9.00 21.54
N ILE A 14 21.08 -8.44 22.73
CA ILE A 14 20.04 -8.94 23.64
C ILE A 14 18.66 -8.89 22.96
N ILE A 15 18.33 -7.77 22.31
CA ILE A 15 17.08 -7.63 21.55
C ILE A 15 17.03 -8.65 20.40
N LEU A 16 18.13 -8.84 19.66
CA LEU A 16 18.19 -9.86 18.60
C LEU A 16 18.01 -11.28 19.12
N VAL A 17 18.47 -11.61 20.32
CA VAL A 17 18.29 -12.94 20.91
C VAL A 17 16.84 -13.16 21.35
N LEU A 18 16.22 -12.16 21.96
CA LEU A 18 14.83 -12.26 22.44
C LEU A 18 13.82 -12.25 21.28
N PHE A 19 14.03 -11.38 20.30
CA PHE A 19 13.11 -11.19 19.18
C PHE A 19 13.52 -12.02 17.95
N GLY A 20 14.79 -12.38 17.79
CA GLY A 20 15.32 -13.01 16.58
C GLY A 20 15.68 -12.00 15.50
N GLY A 21 16.73 -12.29 14.71
CA GLY A 21 17.22 -11.39 13.65
C GLY A 21 16.21 -11.09 12.53
N SER A 22 15.16 -11.91 12.37
CA SER A 22 14.13 -11.68 11.35
C SER A 22 12.96 -10.79 11.81
N GLN A 23 12.79 -10.54 13.11
CA GLN A 23 11.64 -9.78 13.62
C GLN A 23 11.86 -8.27 13.56
N LEU A 24 13.06 -7.78 13.84
CA LEU A 24 13.42 -6.36 13.68
C LEU A 24 13.13 -5.80 12.27
N PRO A 25 13.58 -6.43 11.17
CA PRO A 25 13.29 -5.92 9.83
C PRO A 25 11.80 -6.03 9.46
N LYS A 26 11.07 -7.04 9.96
CA LYS A 26 9.62 -7.16 9.76
C LYS A 26 8.86 -6.04 10.47
N LEU A 27 9.20 -5.77 11.73
CA LEU A 27 8.63 -4.68 12.52
C LEU A 27 8.92 -3.32 11.86
N ALA A 28 10.16 -3.08 11.45
CA ALA A 28 10.55 -1.85 10.77
C ALA A 28 9.79 -1.65 9.45
N LYS A 29 9.64 -2.71 8.64
CA LYS A 29 8.90 -2.67 7.37
C LYS A 29 7.41 -2.37 7.59
N ASN A 30 6.78 -2.99 8.58
CA ASN A 30 5.36 -2.77 8.87
C ASN A 30 5.11 -1.39 9.49
N LEU A 31 5.98 -0.96 10.41
CA LEU A 31 5.92 0.37 11.02
C LEU A 31 6.19 1.48 9.98
N GLY A 32 7.13 1.27 9.06
CA GLY A 32 7.43 2.21 7.99
C GLY A 32 6.26 2.39 7.02
N LYS A 33 5.56 1.30 6.67
CA LYS A 33 4.32 1.36 5.88
C LYS A 33 3.23 2.12 6.63
N ALA A 34 2.98 1.79 7.89
CA ALA A 34 1.97 2.47 8.71
C ALA A 34 2.28 3.97 8.88
N GLN A 35 3.54 4.33 9.12
CA GLN A 35 3.96 5.74 9.19
C GLN A 35 3.82 6.47 7.86
N LYS A 36 4.15 5.80 6.75
CA LYS A 36 3.97 6.38 5.41
C LYS A 36 2.50 6.65 5.11
N GLU A 37 1.63 5.66 5.31
CA GLU A 37 0.18 5.81 5.10
C GLU A 37 -0.43 6.86 6.03
N PHE A 38 0.05 6.93 7.28
CA PHE A 38 -0.35 7.96 8.23
C PHE A 38 0.07 9.36 7.75
N LYS A 39 1.32 9.53 7.28
CA LYS A 39 1.80 10.80 6.74
C LYS A 39 1.04 11.21 5.48
N ASP A 40 0.85 10.29 4.54
CA ASP A 40 0.10 10.51 3.30
C ASP A 40 -1.35 10.93 3.60
N GLY A 41 -2.00 10.30 4.59
CA GLY A 41 -3.35 10.65 5.03
C GLY A 41 -3.45 12.00 5.73
N LEU A 42 -2.44 12.37 6.53
CA LEU A 42 -2.37 13.72 7.12
C LEU A 42 -2.14 14.79 6.04
N ASP A 43 -1.20 14.58 5.13
CA ASP A 43 -0.87 15.55 4.10
C ASP A 43 -2.05 15.72 3.12
N THR A 44 -2.75 14.65 2.76
CA THR A 44 -3.97 14.73 1.93
C THR A 44 -5.12 15.42 2.66
N GLY A 45 -5.34 15.13 3.95
CA GLY A 45 -6.37 15.79 4.76
C GLY A 45 -6.10 17.28 5.04
N HIS A 46 -4.85 17.73 4.88
CA HIS A 46 -4.49 19.14 4.95
C HIS A 46 -4.46 19.85 3.58
N ALA A 47 -4.44 19.08 2.47
CA ALA A 47 -4.30 19.60 1.10
C ALA A 47 -5.62 19.78 0.33
N ASP A 48 -6.78 19.48 0.92
CA ASP A 48 -8.12 19.65 0.32
C ASP A 48 -8.53 21.12 0.03
N THR A 49 -7.57 22.06 -0.05
CA THR A 49 -7.81 23.45 -0.48
C THR A 49 -7.17 23.81 -1.84
N GLU A 50 -6.35 22.98 -2.47
CA GLU A 50 -5.74 23.36 -3.78
C GLU A 50 -5.81 22.24 -4.85
N PRO A 51 -6.43 22.49 -6.01
CA PRO A 51 -6.45 21.53 -7.10
C PRO A 51 -5.14 21.64 -7.90
N THR A 52 -4.21 20.70 -7.73
CA THR A 52 -3.10 20.54 -8.66
C THR A 52 -3.32 19.31 -9.53
N GLU A 53 -3.70 19.59 -10.77
CA GLU A 53 -3.75 18.65 -11.88
C GLU A 53 -2.34 18.19 -12.33
N VAL A 54 -2.28 16.94 -12.83
CA VAL A 54 -1.42 16.47 -13.96
C VAL A 54 0.07 16.17 -13.60
N ARG A 55 0.74 15.06 -13.94
CA ARG A 55 0.45 13.84 -14.74
C ARG A 55 1.76 13.03 -14.98
N ARG A 56 1.61 11.73 -15.30
CA ARG A 56 2.42 10.83 -16.19
C ARG A 56 3.43 9.82 -15.56
N ASP A 57 3.04 8.54 -15.72
CA ASP A 57 3.74 7.39 -16.32
C ASP A 57 4.84 6.62 -15.60
N THR A 58 4.60 5.33 -15.32
CA THR A 58 5.23 4.19 -16.05
C THR A 58 4.86 2.84 -15.42
N ASN A 59 3.90 2.11 -16.01
CA ASN A 59 4.04 0.69 -16.39
C ASN A 59 2.72 0.21 -17.02
N THR A 60 2.56 0.54 -18.31
CA THR A 60 1.68 -0.20 -19.21
C THR A 60 2.49 -1.37 -19.76
N SER A 61 2.25 -2.57 -19.24
CA SER A 61 2.59 -3.82 -19.90
C SER A 61 1.52 -4.10 -20.96
N ILE A 62 1.82 -3.68 -22.19
CA ILE A 62 1.36 -4.18 -23.50
C ILE A 62 1.13 -5.72 -23.47
N ALA A 63 0.09 -6.31 -24.08
CA ALA A 63 -0.60 -5.97 -25.32
C ALA A 63 -1.99 -6.67 -25.44
N PRO A 64 -2.84 -6.20 -26.37
CA PRO A 64 -4.25 -6.56 -26.51
C PRO A 64 -4.48 -7.80 -27.39
N THR A 65 -5.53 -8.57 -27.12
CA THR A 65 -6.05 -9.60 -28.05
C THR A 65 -7.58 -9.64 -28.02
N ALA A 66 -8.18 -8.68 -28.74
CA ALA A 66 -9.33 -8.84 -29.65
C ALA A 66 -10.66 -9.45 -29.09
N PRO A 67 -11.77 -9.43 -29.85
CA PRO A 67 -13.01 -8.81 -29.41
C PRO A 67 -14.15 -9.83 -29.20
N THR A 68 -15.33 -9.33 -28.80
CA THR A 68 -16.64 -10.03 -28.82
C THR A 68 -16.84 -10.91 -27.59
N THR A 69 -17.76 -10.60 -26.69
CA THR A 69 -19.19 -10.73 -26.97
C THR A 69 -19.96 -9.83 -26.03
N VAL A 70 -20.46 -8.72 -26.56
CA VAL A 70 -21.68 -8.11 -26.04
C VAL A 70 -22.77 -9.14 -26.31
N ASP A 71 -23.22 -9.86 -25.28
CA ASP A 71 -24.36 -10.77 -25.39
C ASP A 71 -25.64 -9.93 -25.46
N PRO A 72 -26.32 -9.83 -26.62
CA PRO A 72 -27.54 -9.05 -26.75
C PRO A 72 -28.77 -9.93 -26.52
N ALA A 73 -28.72 -10.86 -25.55
CA ALA A 73 -29.74 -11.90 -25.37
C ALA A 73 -30.59 -11.80 -24.11
N HIS A 74 -30.58 -10.69 -23.35
CA HIS A 74 -31.65 -10.42 -22.39
C HIS A 74 -32.79 -9.67 -23.07
N ARG A 75 -33.51 -10.40 -23.93
CA ARG A 75 -34.81 -10.00 -24.46
C ARG A 75 -35.84 -9.94 -23.34
N ASP A 76 -36.53 -8.82 -23.29
CA ASP A 76 -37.94 -8.63 -22.96
C ASP A 76 -38.67 -9.87 -22.41
N VAL A 77 -38.92 -9.89 -21.09
CA VAL A 77 -40.01 -10.68 -20.51
C VAL A 77 -41.20 -9.74 -20.30
N PRO A 78 -42.33 -9.93 -20.99
CA PRO A 78 -43.51 -9.09 -20.86
C PRO A 78 -44.18 -9.25 -19.47
N PRO A 79 -44.86 -8.21 -18.95
CA PRO A 79 -45.67 -8.35 -17.74
C PRO A 79 -46.83 -9.31 -18.01
N GLY A 80 -46.83 -10.42 -17.30
CA GLY A 80 -47.88 -11.44 -17.38
C GLY A 80 -49.24 -10.87 -16.94
N SER A 81 -50.21 -11.00 -17.84
CA SER A 81 -51.64 -10.90 -17.57
C SER A 81 -52.15 -12.28 -17.13
N ALA A 82 -52.59 -12.41 -15.87
CA ALA A 82 -53.60 -13.37 -15.41
C ALA A 82 -53.98 -13.05 -13.96
#